data_AF-A0A2G1XYA5-F1
#
_entry.id   AF-A0A2G1XYA5-F1
#
_cell.length_a   1.000
_cell.length_b   1.000
_cell.length_c   1.000
_cell.angle_alpha   90.00
_cell.angle_beta   90.00
_cell.angle_gamma   90.00
#
_symmetry.space_group_name_H-M   'P 1'
#
loop_
_entity.id
_entity.type
_entity.pdbx_description
1 polymer ?
#
loop_
_entity_poly.entity_id
_entity_poly.type
_entity_poly.pdbx_seq_one_letter_code
_entity_poly.pdbx_strand_id
1 'polypeptide(L)'
;MDTLMKKTLYITLLFSTLVIAQSTQFFCDNPSEYILEDSAQKSTYKNCKRNGMTWWFTDKGKIKSKVNFIDGKENGLYTSYYDNGKTKIIVNYINAQKDGLQKNFYDNGILGSKVMYKNGRREGVMTDFDIEGYKSAEVFYKSNYKVGLKKYYDKNGKITYTENYKMDRNPVVVQMLKDKRKEVYIDLAKYGLMPKDAPKEMRFR
;
A
#
# COMPACT_ATOMS: atom_id res chain seq x y z
N MET A 1 -0.53 -6.25 61.16
CA MET A 1 -1.09 -6.57 59.83
C MET A 1 -0.27 -5.83 58.78
N ASP A 2 -0.13 -6.40 57.59
CA ASP A 2 0.66 -5.91 56.44
C ASP A 2 2.16 -6.13 56.45
N THR A 3 2.56 -7.29 55.91
CA THR A 3 3.76 -7.43 55.04
C THR A 3 3.83 -8.78 54.30
N LEU A 4 2.89 -9.71 54.49
CA LEU A 4 2.97 -11.05 53.90
C LEU A 4 2.29 -11.22 52.52
N MET A 5 1.39 -10.31 52.09
CA MET A 5 0.63 -10.49 50.84
C MET A 5 1.34 -10.05 49.54
N LYS A 6 2.49 -9.35 49.60
CA LYS A 6 3.20 -8.90 48.40
C LYS A 6 4.22 -9.88 47.84
N LYS A 7 4.68 -10.90 48.58
CA LYS A 7 5.70 -11.86 48.04
C LYS A 7 5.09 -13.00 47.23
N THR A 8 3.87 -13.42 47.55
CA THR A 8 3.22 -14.58 46.89
C THR A 8 2.72 -14.25 45.48
N LEU A 9 2.28 -13.01 45.24
CA LEU A 9 1.82 -12.57 43.92
C LEU A 9 2.99 -12.42 42.90
N TYR A 10 4.20 -12.10 43.36
CA TYR A 10 5.37 -12.00 42.48
C TYR A 10 5.91 -13.37 42.06
N ILE A 11 5.88 -14.36 42.96
CA ILE A 11 6.41 -15.71 42.66
C ILE A 11 5.51 -16.46 41.67
N THR A 12 4.18 -16.32 41.77
CA THR A 12 3.25 -16.91 40.79
C THR A 12 3.30 -16.20 39.43
N LEU A 13 3.43 -14.87 39.42
CA LEU A 13 3.59 -14.11 38.18
C LEU A 13 4.90 -14.50 37.47
N LEU A 14 6.02 -14.62 38.20
CA LEU A 14 7.32 -15.05 37.66
C LEU A 14 7.26 -16.48 37.08
N PHE A 15 6.65 -17.44 37.79
CA PHE A 15 6.48 -18.80 37.28
C PHE A 15 5.60 -18.84 36.02
N SER A 16 4.50 -18.09 35.99
CA SER A 16 3.64 -18.02 34.80
C SER A 16 4.38 -17.40 33.60
N THR A 17 5.16 -16.33 33.79
CA THR A 17 5.94 -15.72 32.72
C THR A 17 7.07 -16.60 32.22
N LEU A 18 7.68 -17.42 33.08
CA LEU A 18 8.75 -18.34 32.70
C LEU A 18 8.22 -19.51 31.86
N VAL A 19 7.03 -20.02 32.19
CA VAL A 19 6.34 -21.06 31.40
C VAL A 19 5.87 -20.51 30.03
N ILE A 20 5.37 -19.27 30.00
CA ILE A 20 5.03 -18.58 28.75
C ILE A 20 6.29 -18.34 27.90
N ALA A 21 7.42 -17.98 28.50
CA ALA A 21 8.69 -17.81 27.78
C ALA A 21 9.23 -19.13 27.21
N GLN A 22 9.17 -20.24 27.95
CA GLN A 22 9.62 -21.55 27.46
C GLN A 22 8.72 -22.10 26.34
N SER A 23 7.40 -21.92 26.45
CA SER A 23 6.45 -22.34 25.42
C SER A 23 6.57 -21.50 24.14
N THR A 24 6.80 -20.19 24.25
CA THR A 24 7.03 -19.32 23.07
C THR A 24 8.35 -19.63 22.35
N GLN A 25 9.42 -19.97 23.09
CA GLN A 25 10.70 -20.39 22.52
C GLN A 25 10.55 -21.68 21.68
N PHE A 26 9.76 -22.65 22.15
CA PHE A 26 9.53 -23.93 21.46
C PHE A 26 8.87 -23.78 20.07
N PHE A 27 8.00 -22.78 19.88
CA PHE A 27 7.41 -22.51 18.56
C PHE A 27 8.36 -21.81 17.58
N CYS A 28 9.36 -21.08 18.08
CA CYS A 28 10.33 -20.39 17.22
C CYS A 28 11.39 -21.32 16.64
N ASP A 29 11.66 -22.43 17.34
CA ASP A 29 12.64 -23.43 16.92
C ASP A 29 12.02 -24.57 16.08
N ASN A 30 10.70 -24.52 15.85
CA ASN A 30 10.00 -25.50 15.03
C ASN A 30 10.00 -25.08 13.54
N PRO A 31 10.60 -25.87 12.64
CA PRO A 31 10.68 -25.54 11.21
C PRO A 31 9.34 -25.71 10.46
N SER A 32 8.35 -26.32 11.10
CA SER A 32 7.03 -26.58 10.49
C SER A 32 6.16 -25.33 10.52
N GLU A 33 5.36 -25.15 9.48
CA GLU A 33 4.37 -24.07 9.46
C GLU A 33 3.24 -24.35 10.46
N TYR A 34 2.79 -23.31 11.16
CA TYR A 34 1.65 -23.37 12.08
C TYR A 34 0.71 -22.18 11.88
N ILE A 35 -0.56 -22.33 12.21
CA ILE A 35 -1.59 -21.29 12.04
C ILE A 35 -1.98 -20.74 13.41
N LEU A 36 -1.96 -19.42 13.55
CA LEU A 36 -2.59 -18.71 14.67
C LEU A 36 -3.87 -18.05 14.17
N GLU A 37 -4.97 -18.25 14.90
CA GLU A 37 -6.30 -17.76 14.55
C GLU A 37 -7.07 -17.26 15.78
N ASP A 38 -7.63 -16.06 15.67
CA ASP A 38 -8.57 -15.46 16.60
C ASP A 38 -9.68 -14.71 15.81
N SER A 39 -10.55 -13.98 16.50
CA SER A 39 -11.66 -13.24 15.87
C SER A 39 -11.20 -12.09 14.96
N ALA A 40 -9.97 -11.59 15.12
CA ALA A 40 -9.42 -10.48 14.37
C ALA A 40 -8.49 -10.94 13.23
N GLN A 41 -7.86 -12.10 13.34
CA GLN A 41 -6.83 -12.55 12.41
C GLN A 41 -6.74 -14.08 12.28
N LYS A 42 -6.40 -14.54 11.06
CA LYS A 42 -5.87 -15.88 10.79
C LYS A 42 -4.55 -15.73 10.04
N SER A 43 -3.47 -16.35 10.50
CA SER A 43 -2.13 -16.17 9.92
C SER A 43 -1.28 -17.42 10.03
N THR A 44 -0.60 -17.77 8.94
CA THR A 44 0.44 -18.81 8.95
C THR A 44 1.78 -18.23 9.42
N TYR A 45 2.49 -18.99 10.25
CA TYR A 45 3.80 -18.68 10.81
C TYR A 45 4.79 -19.82 10.55
N LYS A 46 6.06 -19.44 10.42
CA LYS A 46 7.23 -20.34 10.38
C LYS A 46 8.37 -19.64 11.10
N ASN A 47 9.09 -20.33 11.99
CA ASN A 47 10.19 -19.76 12.77
C ASN A 47 9.81 -18.42 13.45
N CYS A 48 8.62 -18.37 14.06
CA CYS A 48 8.06 -17.16 14.68
C CYS A 48 7.89 -15.93 13.77
N LYS A 49 7.93 -16.10 12.45
CA LYS A 49 7.64 -15.05 11.47
C LYS A 49 6.42 -15.44 10.64
N ARG A 50 5.63 -14.45 10.21
CA ARG A 50 4.54 -14.73 9.26
C ARG A 50 5.12 -15.28 7.97
N ASN A 51 4.64 -16.42 7.54
CA ASN A 51 5.09 -17.08 6.32
C ASN A 51 3.90 -17.84 5.73
N GLY A 52 3.32 -17.30 4.65
CA GLY A 52 2.07 -17.78 4.09
C GLY A 52 0.94 -16.74 4.18
N MET A 53 -0.28 -17.18 3.90
CA MET A 53 -1.43 -16.30 3.81
C MET A 53 -1.85 -15.78 5.19
N THR A 54 -2.20 -14.50 5.24
CA THR A 54 -2.76 -13.84 6.40
C THR A 54 -4.07 -13.17 6.02
N TRP A 55 -5.08 -13.35 6.86
CA TRP A 55 -6.38 -12.72 6.77
C TRP A 55 -6.61 -11.87 8.02
N TRP A 56 -7.22 -10.71 7.82
CA TRP A 56 -7.76 -9.89 8.90
C TRP A 56 -9.28 -9.83 8.75
N PHE A 57 -9.97 -9.88 9.89
CA PHE A 57 -11.42 -9.88 9.93
C PHE A 57 -11.96 -8.58 10.54
N THR A 58 -13.21 -8.26 10.27
CA THR A 58 -13.98 -7.25 10.99
C THR A 58 -14.47 -7.82 12.32
N ASP A 59 -14.98 -6.95 13.19
CA ASP A 59 -15.71 -7.33 14.41
C ASP A 59 -16.87 -8.32 14.16
N LYS A 60 -17.50 -8.22 12.99
CA LYS A 60 -18.56 -9.11 12.49
C LYS A 60 -18.05 -10.39 11.82
N GLY A 61 -16.75 -10.68 11.87
CA GLY A 61 -16.14 -11.89 11.29
C GLY A 61 -16.01 -11.89 9.76
N LYS A 62 -16.24 -10.77 9.07
CA LYS A 62 -16.06 -10.67 7.61
C LYS A 62 -14.60 -10.41 7.27
N ILE A 63 -14.11 -10.90 6.13
CA ILE A 63 -12.75 -10.61 5.68
C ILE A 63 -12.60 -9.11 5.39
N LYS A 64 -11.73 -8.44 6.14
CA LYS A 64 -11.34 -7.04 5.97
C LYS A 64 -10.22 -6.89 4.95
N SER A 65 -9.21 -7.77 5.04
CA SER A 65 -8.09 -7.81 4.10
C SER A 65 -7.37 -9.14 4.12
N LYS A 66 -6.57 -9.40 3.09
CA LYS A 66 -5.69 -10.55 3.01
C LYS A 66 -4.43 -10.22 2.21
N VAL A 67 -3.32 -10.87 2.58
CA VAL A 67 -2.05 -10.82 1.86
C VAL A 67 -1.20 -12.02 2.24
N ASN A 68 -0.30 -12.43 1.36
CA ASN A 68 0.72 -13.43 1.68
C ASN A 68 1.95 -12.77 2.32
N PHE A 69 2.58 -13.46 3.26
CA PHE A 69 3.86 -13.07 3.88
C PHE A 69 4.96 -14.05 3.50
N ILE A 70 6.20 -13.56 3.39
CA ILE A 70 7.41 -14.37 3.32
C ILE A 70 8.39 -13.79 4.35
N ASP A 71 8.85 -14.61 5.29
CA ASP A 71 9.76 -14.20 6.37
C ASP A 71 9.36 -12.90 7.09
N GLY A 72 8.07 -12.75 7.37
CA GLY A 72 7.51 -11.60 8.09
C GLY A 72 7.26 -10.36 7.24
N LYS A 73 7.48 -10.41 5.91
CA LYS A 73 7.23 -9.28 4.99
C LYS A 73 6.08 -9.59 4.04
N GLU A 74 5.20 -8.63 3.78
CA GLU A 74 4.16 -8.78 2.76
C GLU A 74 4.79 -9.07 1.41
N ASN A 75 4.32 -10.12 0.75
CA ASN A 75 4.80 -10.53 -0.55
C ASN A 75 3.69 -11.24 -1.33
N GLY A 76 3.22 -10.60 -2.40
CA GLY A 76 2.10 -11.05 -3.23
C GLY A 76 0.93 -10.08 -3.22
N LEU A 77 -0.22 -10.56 -3.71
CA LEU A 77 -1.43 -9.75 -3.88
C LEU A 77 -2.08 -9.42 -2.53
N TYR A 78 -2.07 -8.15 -2.16
CA TYR A 78 -2.90 -7.61 -1.10
C TYR A 78 -4.28 -7.26 -1.65
N THR A 79 -5.33 -7.70 -0.96
CA THR A 79 -6.71 -7.31 -1.24
C THR A 79 -7.38 -6.85 0.04
N SER A 80 -8.10 -5.73 0.00
CA SER A 80 -9.00 -5.32 1.08
C SER A 80 -10.42 -5.13 0.58
N TYR A 81 -11.38 -5.20 1.49
CA TYR A 81 -12.80 -5.23 1.19
C TYR A 81 -13.55 -4.14 1.95
N TYR A 82 -14.70 -3.75 1.41
CA TYR A 82 -15.74 -3.01 2.11
C TYR A 82 -16.60 -3.96 2.96
N ASP A 83 -17.39 -3.41 3.88
CA ASP A 83 -18.28 -4.20 4.76
C ASP A 83 -19.35 -5.00 3.99
N ASN A 84 -19.68 -4.54 2.78
CA ASN A 84 -20.57 -5.24 1.85
C ASN A 84 -19.87 -6.39 1.09
N GLY A 85 -18.59 -6.66 1.36
CA GLY A 85 -17.80 -7.72 0.75
C GLY A 85 -17.18 -7.36 -0.61
N LYS A 86 -17.51 -6.20 -1.19
CA LYS A 86 -16.90 -5.75 -2.45
C LYS A 86 -15.46 -5.32 -2.23
N THR A 87 -14.61 -5.55 -3.22
CA THR A 87 -13.21 -5.16 -3.17
C THR A 87 -13.06 -3.65 -3.03
N LYS A 88 -12.18 -3.22 -2.14
CA LYS A 88 -11.82 -1.83 -1.89
C LYS A 88 -10.47 -1.47 -2.50
N ILE A 89 -9.46 -2.30 -2.27
CA ILE A 89 -8.10 -2.09 -2.79
C ILE A 89 -7.53 -3.42 -3.27
N ILE A 90 -6.84 -3.38 -4.40
CA ILE A 90 -5.93 -4.44 -4.86
C ILE A 90 -4.57 -3.80 -5.15
N VAL A 91 -3.50 -4.37 -4.61
CA VAL A 91 -2.12 -3.98 -4.94
C VAL A 91 -1.19 -5.16 -4.66
N ASN A 92 -0.12 -5.30 -5.41
CA ASN A 92 0.90 -6.31 -5.14
C ASN A 92 2.00 -5.74 -4.23
N TYR A 93 2.50 -6.57 -3.32
CA TYR A 93 3.65 -6.27 -2.46
C TYR A 93 4.84 -7.15 -2.85
N ILE A 94 6.04 -6.59 -2.78
CA ILE A 94 7.31 -7.31 -2.86
C ILE A 94 8.14 -6.83 -1.68
N ASN A 95 8.51 -7.75 -0.77
CA ASN A 95 9.30 -7.43 0.43
C ASN A 95 8.77 -6.23 1.23
N ALA A 96 7.47 -6.23 1.57
CA ALA A 96 6.75 -5.17 2.29
C ALA A 96 6.63 -3.82 1.54
N GLN A 97 7.01 -3.75 0.26
CA GLN A 97 6.83 -2.56 -0.57
C GLN A 97 5.78 -2.80 -1.65
N LYS A 98 4.90 -1.84 -1.86
CA LYS A 98 3.96 -1.88 -3.01
C LYS A 98 4.75 -1.89 -4.32
N ASP A 99 4.42 -2.81 -5.20
CA ASP A 99 5.03 -2.93 -6.52
C ASP A 99 4.01 -3.47 -7.52
N GLY A 100 3.79 -2.75 -8.61
CA GLY A 100 2.76 -3.04 -9.61
C GLY A 100 1.54 -2.13 -9.53
N LEU A 101 0.47 -2.51 -10.24
CA LEU A 101 -0.75 -1.71 -10.38
C LEU A 101 -1.58 -1.76 -9.09
N GLN A 102 -1.75 -0.62 -8.43
CA GLN A 102 -2.79 -0.45 -7.41
C GLN A 102 -4.11 -0.04 -8.09
N LYS A 103 -5.20 -0.71 -7.71
CA LYS A 103 -6.57 -0.34 -8.03
C LYS A 103 -7.32 -0.05 -6.74
N ASN A 104 -8.02 1.08 -6.69
CA ASN A 104 -8.97 1.40 -5.63
C ASN A 104 -10.36 1.44 -6.25
N PHE A 105 -11.34 0.87 -5.57
CA PHE A 105 -12.73 0.78 -6.03
C PHE A 105 -13.62 1.55 -5.06
N TYR A 106 -14.76 2.00 -5.54
CA TYR A 106 -15.87 2.46 -4.73
C TYR A 106 -16.59 1.27 -4.08
N ASP A 107 -17.41 1.55 -3.07
CA ASP A 107 -18.21 0.54 -2.38
C ASP A 107 -19.28 -0.11 -3.27
N ASN A 108 -19.67 0.55 -4.37
CA ASN A 108 -20.50 -0.06 -5.41
C ASN A 108 -19.73 -1.05 -6.31
N GLY A 109 -18.40 -1.13 -6.21
CA GLY A 109 -17.51 -2.01 -6.97
C GLY A 109 -16.93 -1.38 -8.24
N ILE A 110 -17.31 -0.14 -8.56
CA ILE A 110 -16.76 0.60 -9.71
C ILE A 110 -15.34 1.05 -9.38
N LEU A 111 -14.43 0.98 -10.36
CA LEU A 111 -13.06 1.43 -10.20
C LEU A 111 -13.05 2.95 -9.93
N GLY A 112 -12.49 3.37 -8.80
CA GLY A 112 -12.38 4.79 -8.44
C GLY A 112 -11.02 5.40 -8.74
N SER A 113 -9.94 4.62 -8.67
CA SER A 113 -8.64 5.08 -9.17
C SER A 113 -7.68 3.92 -9.46
N LYS A 114 -6.68 4.21 -10.31
CA LYS A 114 -5.57 3.30 -10.58
C LYS A 114 -4.24 4.06 -10.71
N VAL A 115 -3.17 3.48 -10.20
CA VAL A 115 -1.80 4.03 -10.30
C VAL A 115 -0.77 2.91 -10.18
N MET A 116 0.34 3.01 -10.90
CA MET A 116 1.46 2.08 -10.76
C MET A 116 2.34 2.46 -9.56
N TYR A 117 2.78 1.44 -8.81
CA TYR A 117 3.82 1.55 -7.80
C TYR A 117 5.08 0.85 -8.28
N LYS A 118 6.24 1.40 -7.89
CA LYS A 118 7.56 0.80 -8.05
C LYS A 118 8.34 1.03 -6.76
N ASN A 119 8.78 -0.03 -6.10
CA ASN A 119 9.53 0.04 -4.83
C ASN A 119 8.85 0.96 -3.78
N GLY A 120 7.54 0.80 -3.59
CA GLY A 120 6.75 1.56 -2.63
C GLY A 120 6.40 2.99 -3.05
N ARG A 121 6.78 3.44 -4.25
CA ARG A 121 6.51 4.80 -4.74
C ARG A 121 5.61 4.78 -5.96
N ARG A 122 4.64 5.69 -6.03
CA ARG A 122 3.81 5.93 -7.22
C ARG A 122 4.69 6.42 -8.37
N GLU A 123 4.53 5.80 -9.52
CA GLU A 123 5.30 6.04 -10.73
C GLU A 123 4.35 5.94 -11.94
N GLY A 124 4.36 6.90 -12.86
CA GLY A 124 3.48 6.91 -14.02
C GLY A 124 2.13 7.60 -13.80
N VAL A 125 1.20 7.41 -14.74
CA VAL A 125 -0.11 8.10 -14.72
C VAL A 125 -1.02 7.49 -13.67
N MET A 126 -1.50 8.33 -12.76
CA MET A 126 -2.67 8.04 -11.94
C MET A 126 -3.92 8.49 -12.69
N THR A 127 -4.93 7.63 -12.73
CA THR A 127 -6.24 7.93 -13.29
C THR A 127 -7.29 7.79 -12.20
N ASP A 128 -8.10 8.82 -12.03
CA ASP A 128 -9.27 8.83 -11.17
C ASP A 128 -10.53 8.69 -12.03
N PHE A 129 -11.54 8.03 -11.47
CA PHE A 129 -12.85 7.84 -12.06
C PHE A 129 -13.91 8.32 -11.06
N ASP A 130 -15.09 8.69 -11.52
CA ASP A 130 -16.22 9.01 -10.65
C ASP A 130 -17.03 7.75 -10.27
N ILE A 131 -18.06 7.93 -9.45
CA ILE A 131 -18.91 6.84 -8.91
C ILE A 131 -19.68 6.08 -10.01
N GLU A 132 -19.84 6.66 -11.19
CA GLU A 132 -20.48 6.06 -12.36
C GLU A 132 -19.45 5.38 -13.29
N GLY A 133 -18.16 5.60 -13.07
CA GLY A 133 -17.04 4.99 -13.79
C GLY A 133 -16.47 5.85 -14.91
N TYR A 134 -16.92 7.09 -15.06
CA TYR A 134 -16.33 8.02 -16.03
C TYR A 134 -14.99 8.52 -15.50
N LYS A 135 -14.00 8.62 -16.38
CA LYS A 135 -12.69 9.19 -16.05
C LYS A 135 -12.89 10.64 -15.59
N SER A 136 -12.49 10.95 -14.37
CA SER A 136 -12.69 12.28 -13.76
C SER A 136 -11.40 13.09 -13.69
N ALA A 137 -10.25 12.43 -13.56
CA ALA A 137 -8.96 13.12 -13.60
C ALA A 137 -7.78 12.21 -14.04
N GLU A 138 -6.69 12.84 -14.47
CA GLU A 138 -5.38 12.18 -14.62
C GLU A 138 -4.22 13.10 -14.19
N VAL A 139 -3.15 12.51 -13.65
CA VAL A 139 -1.91 13.22 -13.32
C VAL A 139 -0.72 12.25 -13.35
N PHE A 140 0.47 12.73 -13.73
CA PHE A 140 1.70 11.94 -13.65
C PHE A 140 2.26 11.93 -12.22
N TYR A 141 2.74 10.78 -11.77
CA TYR A 141 3.56 10.64 -10.58
C TYR A 141 4.99 10.22 -10.93
N LYS A 142 5.98 10.88 -10.33
CA LYS A 142 7.37 10.45 -10.28
C LYS A 142 7.77 10.26 -8.83
N SER A 143 8.06 9.03 -8.42
CA SER A 143 8.49 8.75 -7.04
C SER A 143 7.60 9.39 -5.95
N ASN A 144 6.28 9.25 -6.07
CA ASN A 144 5.23 9.87 -5.23
C ASN A 144 4.92 11.36 -5.44
N TYR A 145 5.68 12.08 -6.28
CA TYR A 145 5.44 13.50 -6.56
C TYR A 145 4.62 13.67 -7.84
N LYS A 146 3.61 14.54 -7.80
CA LYS A 146 2.87 14.92 -9.01
C LYS A 146 3.78 15.77 -9.91
N VAL A 147 3.75 15.50 -11.21
CA VAL A 147 4.55 16.22 -12.20
C VAL A 147 3.67 16.63 -13.37
N GLY A 148 3.83 17.87 -13.83
CA GLY A 148 3.19 18.36 -15.04
C GLY A 148 1.72 18.72 -14.85
N LEU A 149 0.91 18.42 -15.85
CA LEU A 149 -0.51 18.79 -15.86
C LEU A 149 -1.36 17.72 -15.17
N LYS A 150 -2.15 18.14 -14.19
CA LYS A 150 -3.35 17.41 -13.80
C LYS A 150 -4.50 17.90 -14.67
N LYS A 151 -5.22 16.98 -15.28
CA LYS A 151 -6.42 17.28 -16.08
C LYS A 151 -7.65 16.75 -15.36
N TYR A 152 -8.74 17.51 -15.44
CA TYR A 152 -10.06 17.12 -14.98
C TYR A 152 -11.00 17.04 -16.17
N TYR A 153 -11.93 16.09 -16.13
CA TYR A 153 -12.81 15.77 -17.25
C TYR A 153 -14.28 15.85 -16.84
N ASP A 154 -15.14 16.17 -17.79
CA ASP A 154 -16.58 15.90 -17.67
C ASP A 154 -16.92 14.45 -18.06
N LYS A 155 -18.20 14.08 -17.94
CA LYS A 155 -18.70 12.73 -18.28
C LYS A 155 -18.51 12.36 -19.76
N ASN A 156 -18.33 13.35 -20.65
CA ASN A 156 -18.08 13.13 -22.07
C ASN A 156 -16.57 13.00 -22.38
N GLY A 157 -15.70 13.08 -21.36
CA GLY A 157 -14.26 13.03 -21.53
C GLY A 157 -13.63 14.34 -22.02
N LYS A 158 -14.37 15.46 -22.03
CA LYS A 158 -13.82 16.77 -22.36
C LYS A 158 -13.10 17.34 -21.15
N ILE A 159 -11.92 17.92 -21.38
CA ILE A 159 -11.15 18.58 -20.33
C ILE A 159 -11.91 19.84 -19.88
N THR A 160 -12.22 19.91 -18.59
CA THR A 160 -12.92 21.06 -17.97
C THR A 160 -11.96 21.99 -17.25
N TYR A 161 -10.90 21.44 -16.66
CA TYR A 161 -9.93 22.19 -15.88
C TYR A 161 -8.56 21.54 -15.95
N THR A 162 -7.51 22.36 -15.87
CA THR A 162 -6.13 21.88 -15.76
C THR A 162 -5.40 22.61 -14.65
N GLU A 163 -4.53 21.89 -13.95
CA GLU A 163 -3.72 22.41 -12.86
C GLU A 163 -2.25 22.01 -13.08
N ASN A 164 -1.34 22.98 -12.95
CA ASN A 164 0.09 22.75 -13.16
C ASN A 164 0.79 22.38 -11.84
N TYR A 165 1.40 21.20 -11.82
CA TYR A 165 2.28 20.72 -10.74
C TYR A 165 3.74 20.82 -11.18
N LYS A 166 4.49 21.74 -10.56
CA LYS A 166 5.94 21.83 -10.72
C LYS A 166 6.64 20.86 -9.77
N MET A 167 7.70 20.23 -10.26
CA MET A 167 8.52 19.27 -9.50
C MET A 167 9.34 19.95 -8.38
N ASP A 168 9.48 21.27 -8.49
CA ASP A 168 10.55 22.12 -7.94
C ASP A 168 10.53 22.34 -6.42
N ARG A 169 9.69 21.60 -5.67
CA ARG A 169 9.60 21.72 -4.19
C ARG A 169 10.02 20.48 -3.43
N ASN A 170 10.67 19.51 -4.08
CA ASN A 170 11.24 18.36 -3.41
C ASN A 170 12.79 18.43 -3.38
N PRO A 171 13.42 18.55 -2.21
CA PRO A 171 14.88 18.53 -2.05
C PRO A 171 15.56 17.31 -2.71
N VAL A 172 14.91 16.14 -2.72
CA VAL A 172 15.44 14.92 -3.35
C VAL A 172 15.52 15.07 -4.87
N VAL A 173 14.50 15.66 -5.47
CA VAL A 173 14.47 15.93 -6.92
C VAL A 173 15.45 17.03 -7.27
N VAL A 174 15.52 18.08 -6.45
CA VAL A 174 16.50 19.16 -6.63
C VAL A 174 17.92 18.60 -6.61
N GLN A 175 18.21 17.64 -5.71
CA GLN A 175 19.51 16.96 -5.69
C GLN A 175 19.73 16.09 -6.95
N MET A 176 18.73 15.32 -7.38
CA MET A 176 18.81 14.52 -8.61
C MET A 176 19.03 15.36 -9.88
N LEU A 177 18.44 16.56 -9.93
CA LEU A 177 18.62 17.52 -11.02
C LEU A 177 19.99 18.22 -10.96
N LYS A 178 20.51 18.52 -9.75
CA LYS A 178 21.86 19.05 -9.54
C LYS A 178 22.94 18.08 -10.05
N ASP A 179 22.70 16.78 -9.95
CA ASP A 179 23.61 15.74 -10.45
C ASP A 179 23.59 15.58 -11.99
N LYS A 180 22.89 16.47 -12.72
CA LYS A 180 22.88 16.61 -14.20
C LYS A 180 22.66 15.31 -14.99
N ARG A 181 21.94 14.32 -14.45
CA ARG A 181 21.51 13.19 -15.27
C ARG A 181 20.41 13.65 -16.23
N LYS A 182 20.70 13.65 -17.54
CA LYS A 182 19.73 13.84 -18.65
C LYS A 182 18.48 12.93 -18.55
N GLU A 183 18.48 11.96 -17.65
CA GLU A 183 17.49 10.89 -17.46
C GLU A 183 16.30 11.25 -16.53
N VAL A 184 16.25 12.46 -15.96
CA VAL A 184 15.19 12.85 -15.02
C VAL A 184 13.99 13.51 -15.71
N TYR A 185 14.17 14.06 -16.92
CA TYR A 185 13.09 14.73 -17.64
C TYR A 185 12.01 13.75 -18.10
N ILE A 186 10.77 14.06 -17.79
CA ILE A 186 9.59 13.28 -18.15
C ILE A 186 8.94 13.96 -19.37
N ASP A 187 8.90 13.26 -20.51
CA ASP A 187 8.07 13.67 -21.65
C ASP A 187 6.61 13.31 -21.39
N LEU A 188 5.81 14.30 -21.01
CA LEU A 188 4.39 14.14 -20.72
C LEU A 188 3.58 13.62 -21.92
N ALA A 189 4.03 13.87 -23.16
CA ALA A 189 3.33 13.40 -24.36
C ALA A 189 3.44 11.89 -24.55
N LYS A 190 4.52 11.27 -24.06
CA LYS A 190 4.67 9.79 -24.03
C LYS A 190 3.55 9.12 -23.24
N TYR A 191 2.97 9.84 -22.29
CA TYR A 191 1.94 9.35 -21.38
C TYR A 191 0.54 9.86 -21.73
N GLY A 192 0.35 10.52 -22.88
CA GLY A 192 -0.93 11.10 -23.28
C GLY A 192 -1.36 12.32 -22.46
N LEU A 193 -0.48 12.81 -21.58
CA LEU A 193 -0.76 13.97 -20.73
C LEU A 193 -0.61 15.29 -21.49
N MET A 194 -0.10 15.26 -22.72
CA MET A 194 -0.04 16.42 -23.60
C MET A 194 0.03 16.02 -25.09
N PRO A 195 -0.39 16.88 -26.03
CA PRO A 195 -0.20 16.62 -27.46
C PRO A 195 1.26 16.40 -27.83
N LYS A 196 1.51 15.54 -28.83
CA LYS A 196 2.87 15.18 -29.28
C LYS A 196 3.58 16.33 -30.00
N ASP A 197 2.80 17.22 -30.61
CA ASP A 197 3.21 18.44 -31.32
C ASP A 197 3.41 19.65 -30.39
N ALA A 198 3.06 19.53 -29.10
CA ALA A 198 3.30 20.60 -28.14
C ALA A 198 4.81 20.95 -28.01
N PRO A 199 5.14 22.22 -27.72
CA PRO A 199 6.53 22.64 -27.58
C PRO A 199 7.29 21.82 -26.52
N LYS A 200 8.60 21.60 -26.75
CA LYS A 200 9.41 20.72 -25.88
C LYS A 200 9.45 21.25 -24.44
N GLU A 201 9.57 22.54 -24.26
CA GLU A 201 9.55 23.24 -22.99
C GLU A 201 8.23 23.07 -22.22
N MET A 202 7.13 22.70 -22.90
CA MET A 202 5.91 22.28 -22.23
C MET A 202 5.96 20.79 -21.90
N ARG A 203 6.45 19.95 -22.84
CA ARG A 203 6.46 18.47 -22.77
C ARG A 203 7.37 17.91 -21.71
N PHE A 204 8.55 18.50 -21.57
CA PHE A 204 9.56 18.03 -20.64
C PHE A 204 9.40 18.74 -19.29
N ARG A 205 9.28 17.95 -18.23
CA ARG A 205 9.21 18.38 -16.82
C ARG A 205 10.19 17.59 -15.97
#